data_AF-A0A919JLU5-F1
#
_entry.id   AF-A0A919JLU5-F1
#
_cell.length_a   1.000
_cell.length_b   1.000
_cell.length_c   1.000
_cell.angle_alpha   90.00
_cell.angle_beta   90.00
_cell.angle_gamma   90.00
#
_symmetry.space_group_name_H-M   'P 1'
#
loop_
_entity.id
_entity.type
_entity.pdbx_description
1 polymer ?
#
loop_
_entity_poly.entity_id
_entity_poly.type
_entity_poly.pdbx_seq_one_letter_code
_entity_poly.pdbx_strand_id
1 'polypeptide(L)'
;MTAIGVIGGYGSVGRATVAQLRAWGLGPVVVAGRDPARAEVAVDLGEPAAVRRFLGSVRLVVNCTAAPPESRAELARAAAAAGVPYVDPGGDEPVHDLLAGVELAAPVVLSAGMLPGLTGLLPRRLVEDPGGRLVCYAGGQDRFSLGGAADYLAVVHGSAGRTFAVWRDGSRVERAGAPALEGTVPYFSEQASGVPYLSPEMERVARHLGLAELVFYTVFPGARLRETLAAARTGAVGPADVVRASELDLFGRSRYQRLVFQLRDDPALPTLILSGRGSSELTGATAALTARAVLDGAVPPGRHFAADVLDPEWACDRLETADAVTELRTVDGRTASRVPAGPRDAVEDDAEGMEEGAL
;
A
#
# COMPACT_ATOMS: atom_id res chain seq x y z
N MET A 1 -3.26 24.29 21.70
CA MET A 1 -3.70 23.12 20.88
C MET A 1 -2.68 22.02 21.04
N THR A 2 -3.10 20.80 21.32
CA THR A 2 -2.22 19.61 21.39
C THR A 2 -1.77 19.21 19.98
N ALA A 3 -0.52 18.76 19.84
CA ALA A 3 0.09 18.50 18.54
C ALA A 3 -0.29 17.11 17.98
N ILE A 4 -0.10 16.93 16.68
CA ILE A 4 -0.06 15.63 16.02
C ILE A 4 1.37 15.08 16.19
N GLY A 5 1.52 13.91 16.80
CA GLY A 5 2.80 13.25 16.97
C GLY A 5 3.12 12.31 15.82
N VAL A 6 4.29 12.42 15.20
CA VAL A 6 4.74 11.48 14.16
C VAL A 6 5.97 10.71 14.65
N ILE A 7 5.79 9.45 15.05
CA ILE A 7 6.91 8.59 15.49
C ILE A 7 7.58 8.00 14.25
N GLY A 8 8.91 8.06 14.20
CA GLY A 8 9.64 7.78 12.95
C GLY A 8 9.53 8.94 11.95
N GLY A 9 9.19 10.15 12.41
CA GLY A 9 8.93 11.32 11.56
C GLY A 9 10.14 11.82 10.76
N TYR A 10 11.35 11.39 11.09
CA TYR A 10 12.56 11.67 10.30
C TYR A 10 12.88 10.58 9.26
N GLY A 11 12.09 9.51 9.16
CA GLY A 11 12.18 8.51 8.08
C GLY A 11 11.66 9.03 6.75
N SER A 12 11.73 8.24 5.66
CA SER A 12 11.22 8.70 4.35
C SER A 12 9.71 8.93 4.39
N VAL A 13 8.94 7.94 4.84
CA VAL A 13 7.48 8.04 5.02
C VAL A 13 7.15 9.10 6.06
N GLY A 14 7.80 9.06 7.23
CA GLY A 14 7.55 10.03 8.30
C GLY A 14 7.74 11.48 7.86
N ARG A 15 8.78 11.79 7.07
CA ARG A 15 8.99 13.14 6.53
C ARG A 15 7.90 13.53 5.54
N ALA A 16 7.48 12.62 4.68
CA ALA A 16 6.37 12.86 3.74
C ALA A 16 5.06 13.11 4.50
N THR A 17 4.76 12.31 5.52
CA THR A 17 3.61 12.51 6.41
C THR A 17 3.66 13.89 7.07
N VAL A 18 4.77 14.25 7.69
CA VAL A 18 4.95 15.56 8.36
C VAL A 18 4.78 16.70 7.35
N ALA A 19 5.36 16.60 6.17
CA ALA A 19 5.22 17.60 5.11
C ALA A 19 3.75 17.75 4.69
N GLN A 20 3.03 16.65 4.45
CA GLN A 20 1.64 16.70 4.02
C GLN A 20 0.70 17.22 5.13
N LEU A 21 0.89 16.78 6.38
CA LEU A 21 0.13 17.29 7.54
C LEU A 21 0.27 18.82 7.68
N ARG A 22 1.50 19.33 7.49
CA ARG A 22 1.80 20.77 7.53
C ARG A 22 1.19 21.50 6.33
N ALA A 23 1.31 20.93 5.12
CA ALA A 23 0.77 21.52 3.90
C ALA A 23 -0.76 21.67 3.95
N TRP A 24 -1.47 20.70 4.53
CA TRP A 24 -2.91 20.78 4.76
C TRP A 24 -3.33 21.57 6.01
N GLY A 25 -2.37 22.11 6.77
CA GLY A 25 -2.67 22.96 7.92
C GLY A 25 -3.41 22.24 9.04
N LEU A 26 -3.16 20.95 9.26
CA LEU A 26 -3.88 20.14 10.26
C LEU A 26 -3.45 20.43 11.72
N GLY A 27 -2.78 21.56 11.97
CA GLY A 27 -2.31 21.99 13.28
C GLY A 27 -0.83 21.66 13.55
N PRO A 28 -0.35 21.89 14.79
CA PRO A 28 1.05 21.67 15.16
C PRO A 28 1.45 20.19 14.99
N VAL A 29 2.63 19.94 14.43
CA VAL A 29 3.17 18.59 14.21
C VAL A 29 4.50 18.46 14.94
N VAL A 30 4.65 17.42 15.75
CA VAL A 30 5.87 17.09 16.48
C VAL A 30 6.52 15.84 15.87
N VAL A 31 7.78 15.95 15.48
CA VAL A 31 8.58 14.83 15.00
C VAL A 31 9.17 14.06 16.18
N ALA A 32 8.78 12.79 16.33
CA ALA A 32 9.27 11.91 17.38
C ALA A 32 10.08 10.74 16.84
N GLY A 33 10.99 10.22 17.65
CA GLY A 33 11.75 9.01 17.35
C GLY A 33 12.95 8.81 18.27
N ARG A 34 13.71 7.73 18.04
CA ARG A 34 14.78 7.28 18.95
C ARG A 34 16.02 8.16 18.95
N ASP A 35 16.28 8.84 17.85
CA ASP A 35 17.47 9.67 17.67
C ASP A 35 17.19 11.13 18.10
N PRO A 36 17.71 11.60 19.25
CA PRO A 36 17.47 12.96 19.75
C PRO A 36 18.13 14.04 18.88
N ALA A 37 19.08 13.70 18.01
CA ALA A 37 19.67 14.67 17.08
C ALA A 37 18.76 14.93 15.86
N ARG A 38 17.78 14.06 15.62
CA ARG A 38 16.89 14.11 14.44
C ARG A 38 15.41 14.28 14.80
N ALA A 39 15.03 13.96 16.03
CA ALA A 39 13.67 14.12 16.54
C ALA A 39 13.55 15.37 17.42
N GLU A 40 12.38 16.00 17.39
CA GLU A 40 12.01 17.07 18.33
C GLU A 40 11.71 16.50 19.72
N VAL A 41 11.20 15.26 19.76
CA VAL A 41 10.96 14.51 21.00
C VAL A 41 11.54 13.11 20.89
N ALA A 42 12.43 12.76 21.82
CA ALA A 42 12.99 11.41 21.92
C ALA A 42 11.92 10.41 22.39
N VAL A 43 11.62 9.42 21.55
CA VAL A 43 10.68 8.33 21.86
C VAL A 43 11.27 7.02 21.34
N ASP A 44 11.56 6.10 22.25
CA ASP A 44 11.84 4.70 21.95
C ASP A 44 10.60 3.85 22.28
N LEU A 45 10.19 3.01 21.33
CA LEU A 45 9.09 2.07 21.53
C LEU A 45 9.45 1.00 22.57
N GLY A 46 10.75 0.72 22.77
CA GLY A 46 11.24 -0.14 23.84
C GLY A 46 11.18 0.48 25.24
N GLU A 47 10.78 1.75 25.36
CA GLU A 47 10.66 2.47 26.64
C GLU A 47 9.19 2.88 26.92
N PRO A 48 8.39 2.01 27.57
CA PRO A 48 6.96 2.26 27.81
C PRO A 48 6.67 3.58 28.57
N ALA A 49 7.58 4.02 29.43
CA ALA A 49 7.43 5.29 30.13
C ALA A 49 7.60 6.50 29.20
N ALA A 50 8.51 6.43 28.22
CA ALA A 50 8.68 7.48 27.21
C ALA A 50 7.46 7.55 26.29
N VAL A 51 6.97 6.39 25.83
CA VAL A 51 5.75 6.28 25.02
C VAL A 51 4.56 6.90 25.74
N ARG A 52 4.30 6.54 27.00
CA ARG A 52 3.18 7.11 27.78
C ARG A 52 3.27 8.63 27.94
N ARG A 53 4.47 9.17 28.22
CA ARG A 53 4.66 10.63 28.31
C ARG A 53 4.37 11.32 26.98
N PHE A 54 4.80 10.72 25.87
CA PHE A 54 4.56 11.25 24.54
C PHE A 54 3.08 11.22 24.17
N LEU A 55 2.39 10.10 24.42
CA LEU A 55 0.95 9.99 24.19
C LEU A 55 0.16 11.03 25.00
N GLY A 56 0.58 11.32 26.23
CA GLY A 56 -0.03 12.36 27.06
C GLY A 56 0.15 13.81 26.56
N SER A 57 0.98 14.06 25.54
CA SER A 57 1.24 15.41 25.00
C SER A 57 0.69 15.64 23.59
N VAL A 58 0.13 14.62 22.96
CA VAL A 58 -0.38 14.66 21.58
C VAL A 58 -1.87 14.36 21.52
N ARG A 59 -2.53 14.78 20.44
CA ARG A 59 -3.96 14.50 20.19
C ARG A 59 -4.22 13.39 19.18
N LEU A 60 -3.18 12.96 18.47
CA LEU A 60 -3.18 11.87 17.50
C LEU A 60 -1.73 11.44 17.32
N VAL A 61 -1.49 10.13 17.19
CA VAL A 61 -0.18 9.59 16.83
C VAL A 61 -0.22 8.94 15.45
N VAL A 62 0.74 9.31 14.60
CA VAL A 62 1.03 8.59 13.36
C VAL A 62 2.32 7.80 13.56
N ASN A 63 2.23 6.47 13.51
CA ASN A 63 3.38 5.58 13.61
C ASN A 63 3.97 5.32 12.23
N CYS A 64 5.08 6.00 11.88
CA CYS A 64 5.83 5.75 10.65
C CYS A 64 7.10 4.93 10.90
N THR A 65 7.13 4.11 11.96
CA THR A 65 8.26 3.22 12.25
C THR A 65 8.15 1.92 11.46
N ALA A 66 9.30 1.34 11.12
CA ALA A 66 9.39 -0.03 10.60
C ALA A 66 9.54 -1.04 11.75
N ALA A 67 8.74 -0.88 12.81
CA ALA A 67 8.80 -1.76 13.98
C ALA A 67 8.11 -3.10 13.69
N PRO A 68 8.43 -4.18 14.42
CA PRO A 68 7.71 -5.45 14.31
C PRO A 68 6.23 -5.33 14.68
N PRO A 69 5.36 -6.25 14.21
CA PRO A 69 3.92 -6.21 14.47
C PRO A 69 3.56 -6.10 15.96
N GLU A 70 4.31 -6.75 16.84
CA GLU A 70 4.06 -6.76 18.29
C GLU A 70 4.27 -5.37 18.89
N SER A 71 5.35 -4.69 18.52
CA SER A 71 5.64 -3.32 18.98
C SER A 71 4.65 -2.31 18.42
N ARG A 72 4.20 -2.49 17.16
CA ARG A 72 3.14 -1.66 16.57
C ARG A 72 1.81 -1.86 17.32
N ALA A 73 1.44 -3.10 17.62
CA ALA A 73 0.22 -3.43 18.37
C ALA A 73 0.30 -2.91 19.82
N GLU A 74 1.45 -3.01 20.49
CA GLU A 74 1.64 -2.45 21.83
C GLU A 74 1.46 -0.93 21.84
N LEU A 75 2.07 -0.22 20.89
CA LEU A 75 1.89 1.23 20.74
C LEU A 75 0.43 1.60 20.47
N ALA A 76 -0.26 0.88 19.58
CA ALA A 76 -1.66 1.10 19.27
C ALA A 76 -2.56 0.92 20.51
N ARG A 77 -2.34 -0.15 21.31
CA ARG A 77 -3.07 -0.35 22.58
C ARG A 77 -2.78 0.75 23.58
N ALA A 78 -1.52 1.17 23.72
CA ALA A 78 -1.14 2.25 24.62
C ALA A 78 -1.79 3.60 24.21
N ALA A 79 -1.84 3.90 22.90
CA ALA A 79 -2.49 5.08 22.38
C ALA A 79 -4.01 5.05 22.67
N ALA A 80 -4.68 3.94 22.35
CA ALA A 80 -6.11 3.78 22.61
C ALA A 80 -6.46 3.87 24.09
N ALA A 81 -5.65 3.26 24.98
CA ALA A 81 -5.83 3.35 26.43
C ALA A 81 -5.64 4.79 26.97
N ALA A 82 -4.83 5.61 26.28
CA ALA A 82 -4.67 7.03 26.58
C ALA A 82 -5.75 7.92 25.93
N GLY A 83 -6.71 7.34 25.19
CA GLY A 83 -7.71 8.08 24.42
C GLY A 83 -7.12 8.83 23.21
N VAL A 84 -5.94 8.43 22.75
CA VAL A 84 -5.24 9.04 21.61
C VAL A 84 -5.46 8.19 20.36
N PRO A 85 -6.05 8.74 19.30
CA PRO A 85 -6.17 8.03 18.02
C PRO A 85 -4.81 7.67 17.43
N TYR A 86 -4.75 6.52 16.76
CA TYR A 86 -3.55 5.92 16.19
C TYR A 86 -3.73 5.70 14.69
N VAL A 87 -2.74 6.11 13.90
CA VAL A 87 -2.66 5.86 12.46
C VAL A 87 -1.32 5.20 12.13
N ASP A 88 -1.34 4.09 11.39
CA ASP A 88 -0.15 3.41 10.89
C ASP A 88 -0.23 3.28 9.37
N PRO A 89 0.71 3.87 8.60
CA PRO A 89 0.75 3.71 7.16
C PRO A 89 1.12 2.28 6.74
N GLY A 90 1.88 1.59 7.60
CA GLY A 90 2.03 0.14 7.54
C GLY A 90 1.03 -0.50 8.48
N GLY A 91 1.43 -1.61 9.09
CA GLY A 91 0.48 -2.47 9.77
C GLY A 91 -0.46 -3.12 8.75
N ASP A 92 -0.79 -4.34 9.04
CA ASP A 92 -1.51 -5.25 8.15
C ASP A 92 -2.25 -6.28 9.02
N GLU A 93 -2.55 -7.44 8.47
CA GLU A 93 -3.30 -8.48 9.15
C GLU A 93 -2.65 -8.91 10.48
N PRO A 94 -1.33 -9.18 10.56
CA PRO A 94 -0.64 -9.42 11.83
C PRO A 94 -0.93 -8.41 12.95
N VAL A 95 -0.84 -7.11 12.67
CA VAL A 95 -1.11 -6.06 13.69
C VAL A 95 -2.59 -6.02 14.01
N HIS A 96 -3.45 -6.11 12.99
CA HIS A 96 -4.89 -6.13 13.16
C HIS A 96 -5.34 -7.29 14.05
N ASP A 97 -4.78 -8.49 13.84
CA ASP A 97 -5.10 -9.72 14.57
C ASP A 97 -4.59 -9.67 16.01
N LEU A 98 -3.41 -9.11 16.25
CA LEU A 98 -2.92 -8.86 17.61
C LEU A 98 -3.84 -7.92 18.41
N LEU A 99 -4.61 -7.06 17.73
CA LEU A 99 -5.60 -6.19 18.36
C LEU A 99 -6.99 -6.83 18.48
N ALA A 100 -7.16 -8.11 18.12
CA ALA A 100 -8.43 -8.81 18.23
C ALA A 100 -8.92 -8.97 19.67
N GLY A 101 -10.21 -8.69 19.87
CA GLY A 101 -10.85 -8.77 21.19
C GLY A 101 -10.40 -7.70 22.19
N VAL A 102 -9.61 -6.72 21.75
CA VAL A 102 -9.24 -5.57 22.57
C VAL A 102 -10.26 -4.46 22.37
N GLU A 103 -10.83 -3.96 23.46
CA GLU A 103 -11.66 -2.76 23.46
C GLU A 103 -10.78 -1.52 23.22
N LEU A 104 -11.00 -0.84 22.10
CA LEU A 104 -10.22 0.33 21.68
C LEU A 104 -11.11 1.57 21.72
N ALA A 105 -10.98 2.36 22.78
CA ALA A 105 -11.80 3.56 23.02
C ALA A 105 -11.48 4.75 22.09
N ALA A 106 -10.44 4.63 21.26
CA ALA A 106 -10.07 5.61 20.23
C ALA A 106 -9.87 4.90 18.88
N PRO A 107 -9.97 5.62 17.75
CA PRO A 107 -9.69 5.06 16.43
C PRO A 107 -8.25 4.54 16.32
N VAL A 108 -8.10 3.32 15.83
CA VAL A 108 -6.81 2.70 15.47
C VAL A 108 -6.91 2.29 13.99
N VAL A 109 -6.26 3.05 13.12
CA VAL A 109 -6.32 2.86 11.67
C VAL A 109 -5.00 2.34 11.14
N LEU A 110 -5.02 1.14 10.56
CA LEU A 110 -3.88 0.44 10.00
C LEU A 110 -3.91 0.49 8.47
N SER A 111 -2.81 0.10 7.82
CA SER A 111 -2.69 0.06 6.38
C SER A 111 -3.01 1.40 5.72
N ALA A 112 -2.62 2.51 6.34
CA ALA A 112 -2.87 3.87 5.85
C ALA A 112 -1.79 4.35 4.85
N GLY A 113 -1.35 3.49 3.95
CA GLY A 113 -0.22 3.73 3.06
C GLY A 113 -0.57 3.72 1.58
N MET A 114 0.45 3.65 0.72
CA MET A 114 0.24 3.44 -0.72
C MET A 114 -0.20 1.99 -0.97
N LEU A 115 0.56 1.04 -0.43
CA LEU A 115 0.34 -0.39 -0.52
C LEU A 115 0.85 -1.01 0.80
N PRO A 116 -0.03 -1.48 1.69
CA PRO A 116 -1.50 -1.41 1.61
C PRO A 116 -2.05 0.02 1.91
N GLY A 117 -3.31 0.27 1.55
CA GLY A 117 -4.05 1.50 1.78
C GLY A 117 -4.76 2.02 0.54
N LEU A 118 -4.07 2.83 -0.28
CA LEU A 118 -4.63 3.33 -1.55
C LEU A 118 -5.06 2.18 -2.48
N THR A 119 -4.30 1.09 -2.48
CA THR A 119 -4.63 -0.10 -3.28
C THR A 119 -5.94 -0.76 -2.87
N GLY A 120 -6.32 -0.68 -1.60
CA GLY A 120 -7.64 -1.13 -1.15
C GLY A 120 -8.75 -0.10 -1.34
N LEU A 121 -8.43 1.18 -1.19
CA LEU A 121 -9.41 2.27 -1.20
C LEU A 121 -9.88 2.64 -2.62
N LEU A 122 -8.94 2.86 -3.54
CA LEU A 122 -9.23 3.41 -4.86
C LEU A 122 -10.14 2.54 -5.74
N PRO A 123 -10.04 1.20 -5.74
CA PRO A 123 -11.00 0.35 -6.46
C PRO A 123 -12.47 0.61 -6.08
N ARG A 124 -12.74 1.02 -4.84
CA ARG A 124 -14.11 1.24 -4.35
C ARG A 124 -14.80 2.43 -5.02
N ARG A 125 -14.03 3.31 -5.66
CA ARG A 125 -14.55 4.41 -6.49
C ARG A 125 -14.99 3.94 -7.88
N LEU A 126 -14.39 2.85 -8.35
CA LEU A 126 -14.55 2.36 -9.72
C LEU A 126 -15.66 1.32 -9.83
N VAL A 127 -15.80 0.47 -8.81
CA VAL A 127 -16.72 -0.68 -8.83
C VAL A 127 -18.05 -0.30 -8.20
N GLU A 128 -19.05 -0.07 -9.05
CA GLU A 128 -20.43 0.22 -8.63
C GLU A 128 -21.25 -1.07 -8.42
N ASP A 129 -21.09 -2.04 -9.31
CA ASP A 129 -21.85 -3.29 -9.32
C ASP A 129 -20.98 -4.52 -9.00
N PRO A 130 -21.51 -5.51 -8.25
CA PRO A 130 -20.80 -6.76 -7.96
C PRO A 130 -20.70 -7.65 -9.20
N GLY A 131 -19.78 -8.61 -9.17
CA GLY A 131 -19.59 -9.63 -10.21
C GLY A 131 -18.63 -9.23 -11.33
N GLY A 132 -18.07 -8.02 -11.30
CA GLY A 132 -17.09 -7.58 -12.29
C GLY A 132 -15.70 -8.21 -12.12
N ARG A 133 -14.90 -8.12 -13.18
CA ARG A 133 -13.46 -8.42 -13.18
C ARG A 133 -12.61 -7.17 -13.05
N LEU A 134 -11.77 -7.14 -12.02
CA LEU A 134 -10.80 -6.08 -11.78
C LEU A 134 -9.38 -6.54 -12.10
N VAL A 135 -8.65 -5.75 -12.89
CA VAL A 135 -7.21 -5.92 -13.09
C VAL A 135 -6.49 -4.70 -12.55
N CYS A 136 -5.53 -4.95 -11.67
CA CYS A 136 -4.75 -3.91 -10.99
C CYS A 136 -3.28 -3.98 -11.41
N TYR A 137 -2.65 -2.84 -11.58
CA TYR A 137 -1.21 -2.72 -11.75
C TYR A 137 -0.67 -1.70 -10.75
N ALA A 138 0.28 -2.09 -9.90
CA ALA A 138 0.85 -1.22 -8.90
C ALA A 138 2.37 -1.35 -8.86
N GLY A 139 3.07 -0.23 -8.99
CA GLY A 139 4.52 -0.19 -8.89
C GLY A 139 5.11 1.01 -9.60
N GLY A 140 6.43 0.98 -9.80
CA GLY A 140 7.13 2.08 -10.45
C GLY A 140 8.63 2.08 -10.15
N GLN A 141 9.28 3.17 -10.54
CA GLN A 141 10.70 3.35 -10.35
C GLN A 141 10.93 4.19 -9.08
N ASP A 142 11.44 3.59 -8.02
CA ASP A 142 11.73 4.33 -6.79
C ASP A 142 12.85 3.68 -5.98
N ARG A 143 13.37 4.41 -4.99
CA ARG A 143 14.33 3.92 -4.02
C ARG A 143 13.60 3.40 -2.79
N PHE A 144 13.86 2.16 -2.43
CA PHE A 144 13.42 1.64 -1.13
C PHE A 144 14.11 2.37 0.02
N SER A 145 13.33 2.70 1.05
CA SER A 145 13.93 2.98 2.36
C SER A 145 14.29 1.65 3.04
N LEU A 146 15.23 1.68 4.00
CA LEU A 146 15.55 0.48 4.78
C LEU A 146 14.32 -0.12 5.48
N GLY A 147 13.44 0.73 6.02
CA GLY A 147 12.20 0.29 6.66
C GLY A 147 11.23 -0.32 5.66
N GLY A 148 11.00 0.33 4.52
CA GLY A 148 10.15 -0.20 3.46
C GLY A 148 10.69 -1.51 2.89
N ALA A 149 12.01 -1.67 2.79
CA ALA A 149 12.63 -2.91 2.34
C ALA A 149 12.42 -4.05 3.35
N ALA A 150 12.52 -3.76 4.65
CA ALA A 150 12.24 -4.72 5.70
C ALA A 150 10.77 -5.16 5.71
N ASP A 151 9.83 -4.20 5.63
CA ASP A 151 8.40 -4.50 5.54
C ASP A 151 8.09 -5.33 4.29
N TYR A 152 8.69 -5.00 3.14
CA TYR A 152 8.49 -5.75 1.90
C TYR A 152 9.05 -7.18 1.99
N LEU A 153 10.25 -7.37 2.56
CA LEU A 153 10.82 -8.71 2.77
C LEU A 153 9.98 -9.54 3.73
N ALA A 154 9.44 -8.94 4.80
CA ALA A 154 8.52 -9.63 5.69
C ALA A 154 7.29 -10.19 4.94
N VAL A 155 6.77 -9.44 3.97
CA VAL A 155 5.68 -9.89 3.08
C VAL A 155 6.14 -11.01 2.15
N VAL A 156 7.35 -10.93 1.59
CA VAL A 156 7.91 -11.97 0.70
C VAL A 156 8.16 -13.29 1.45
N HIS A 157 8.61 -13.24 2.70
CA HIS A 157 8.82 -14.40 3.56
C HIS A 157 7.54 -14.88 4.25
N GLY A 158 6.51 -14.03 4.28
CA GLY A 158 5.23 -14.32 4.90
C GLY A 158 4.39 -15.31 4.11
N SER A 159 3.46 -15.96 4.81
CA SER A 159 2.54 -16.93 4.22
C SER A 159 1.13 -16.37 3.97
N ALA A 160 0.91 -15.07 4.17
CA ALA A 160 -0.40 -14.47 4.01
C ALA A 160 -0.78 -14.24 2.54
N GLY A 161 0.12 -13.65 1.74
CA GLY A 161 -0.08 -13.46 0.29
C GLY A 161 0.58 -14.54 -0.57
N ARG A 162 0.20 -14.63 -1.85
CA ARG A 162 0.70 -15.65 -2.79
C ARG A 162 1.05 -15.04 -4.14
N THR A 163 2.29 -15.29 -4.59
CA THR A 163 2.71 -14.98 -5.98
C THR A 163 1.96 -15.89 -6.95
N PHE A 164 1.58 -15.37 -8.11
CA PHE A 164 0.77 -16.07 -9.13
C PHE A 164 -0.61 -16.53 -8.67
N ALA A 165 -1.06 -16.10 -7.49
CA ALA A 165 -2.45 -16.30 -7.09
C ALA A 165 -3.33 -15.16 -7.58
N VAL A 166 -4.61 -15.48 -7.79
CA VAL A 166 -5.66 -14.53 -8.13
C VAL A 166 -6.88 -14.79 -7.26
N TRP A 167 -7.79 -13.83 -7.20
CA TRP A 167 -9.11 -14.07 -6.66
C TRP A 167 -10.03 -14.56 -7.77
N ARG A 168 -10.81 -15.62 -7.53
CA ARG A 168 -11.85 -16.07 -8.45
C ARG A 168 -13.02 -16.69 -7.66
N ASP A 169 -14.24 -16.27 -8.01
CA ASP A 169 -15.50 -16.83 -7.54
C ASP A 169 -15.55 -17.06 -6.02
N GLY A 170 -15.15 -16.04 -5.25
CA GLY A 170 -15.25 -16.08 -3.79
C GLY A 170 -14.04 -16.68 -3.08
N SER A 171 -12.98 -17.07 -3.79
CA SER A 171 -11.81 -17.71 -3.19
C SER A 171 -10.48 -17.33 -3.85
N ARG A 172 -9.39 -17.57 -3.11
CA ARG A 172 -8.04 -17.51 -3.67
C ARG A 172 -7.80 -18.75 -4.53
N VAL A 173 -7.37 -18.55 -5.77
CA VAL A 173 -6.89 -19.60 -6.66
C VAL A 173 -5.38 -19.42 -6.85
N GLU A 174 -4.60 -20.37 -6.35
CA GLU A 174 -3.14 -20.36 -6.48
C GLU A 174 -2.71 -20.78 -7.89
N ARG A 175 -1.57 -20.25 -8.35
CA ARG A 175 -0.98 -20.55 -9.68
C ARG A 175 -1.91 -20.32 -10.87
N ALA A 176 -2.88 -19.43 -10.73
CA ALA A 176 -3.85 -19.08 -11.78
C ALA A 176 -3.61 -17.69 -12.38
N GLY A 177 -2.71 -16.90 -11.80
CA GLY A 177 -2.20 -15.69 -12.44
C GLY A 177 -1.30 -16.06 -13.61
N ALA A 178 -1.42 -15.35 -14.73
CA ALA A 178 -0.51 -15.51 -15.85
C ALA A 178 0.95 -15.30 -15.39
N PRO A 179 1.93 -15.91 -16.07
CA PRO A 179 3.36 -15.64 -15.82
C PRO A 179 3.67 -14.14 -15.86
N ALA A 180 4.85 -13.77 -15.38
CA ALA A 180 5.28 -12.39 -15.38
C ALA A 180 5.09 -11.77 -16.78
N LEU A 181 4.32 -10.68 -16.86
CA LEU A 181 4.19 -9.91 -18.08
C LEU A 181 5.54 -9.24 -18.33
N GLU A 182 6.27 -9.62 -19.36
CA GLU A 182 7.51 -8.95 -19.75
C GLU A 182 7.23 -8.02 -20.92
N GLY A 183 7.60 -6.75 -20.78
CA GLY A 183 7.59 -5.80 -21.87
C GLY A 183 6.80 -4.53 -21.57
N THR A 184 5.87 -4.17 -22.45
CA THR A 184 5.00 -3.00 -22.22
C THR A 184 3.83 -3.37 -21.32
N VAL A 185 3.88 -2.93 -20.07
CA VAL A 185 2.76 -3.06 -19.12
C VAL A 185 1.76 -1.93 -19.35
N PRO A 186 0.43 -2.18 -19.36
CA PRO A 186 -0.57 -1.14 -19.59
C PRO A 186 -0.39 0.07 -18.68
N TYR A 187 -0.41 1.26 -19.29
CA TYR A 187 -0.22 2.54 -18.60
C TYR A 187 1.15 2.73 -17.95
N PHE A 188 2.17 1.93 -18.29
CA PHE A 188 3.57 2.21 -17.99
C PHE A 188 4.29 2.52 -19.31
N SER A 189 4.96 3.67 -19.38
CA SER A 189 5.60 4.14 -20.62
C SER A 189 6.89 3.42 -20.98
N GLU A 190 7.44 2.69 -20.02
CA GLU A 190 8.72 2.01 -20.09
C GLU A 190 8.54 0.49 -20.08
N GLN A 191 9.58 -0.22 -20.50
CA GLN A 191 9.63 -1.67 -20.37
C GLN A 191 9.62 -2.02 -18.88
N ALA A 192 8.74 -2.95 -18.50
CA ALA A 192 8.56 -3.38 -17.14
C ALA A 192 8.10 -4.83 -17.09
N SER A 193 8.30 -5.43 -15.92
CA SER A 193 7.77 -6.75 -15.60
C SER A 193 6.58 -6.63 -14.67
N GLY A 194 5.45 -7.28 -14.96
CA GLY A 194 4.30 -7.38 -14.05
C GLY A 194 4.20 -8.77 -13.44
N VAL A 195 4.33 -8.90 -12.13
CA VAL A 195 4.25 -10.19 -11.43
C VAL A 195 2.94 -10.26 -10.64
N PRO A 196 2.04 -11.24 -10.89
CA PRO A 196 0.82 -11.35 -10.10
C PRO A 196 1.13 -11.68 -8.64
N TYR A 197 0.46 -10.98 -7.74
CA TYR A 197 0.57 -11.18 -6.30
C TYR A 197 -0.77 -10.87 -5.63
N LEU A 198 -1.39 -11.89 -5.05
CA LEU A 198 -2.60 -11.71 -4.26
C LEU A 198 -2.23 -11.51 -2.79
N SER A 199 -2.46 -10.31 -2.26
CA SER A 199 -2.32 -9.99 -0.84
C SER A 199 -3.64 -10.21 -0.09
N PRO A 200 -3.62 -10.34 1.25
CA PRO A 200 -4.86 -10.41 2.01
C PRO A 200 -5.70 -9.12 1.92
N GLU A 201 -5.07 -7.95 1.71
CA GLU A 201 -5.78 -6.72 1.35
C GLU A 201 -6.59 -6.91 0.06
N MET A 202 -5.99 -7.46 -0.99
CA MET A 202 -6.70 -7.68 -2.25
C MET A 202 -7.81 -8.72 -2.13
N GLU A 203 -7.64 -9.73 -1.28
CA GLU A 203 -8.75 -10.64 -0.97
C GLU A 203 -9.90 -9.92 -0.23
N ARG A 204 -9.59 -8.99 0.70
CA ARG A 204 -10.64 -8.17 1.36
C ARG A 204 -11.36 -7.29 0.35
N VAL A 205 -10.62 -6.61 -0.52
CA VAL A 205 -11.18 -5.77 -1.60
C VAL A 205 -12.12 -6.61 -2.47
N ALA A 206 -11.67 -7.78 -2.92
CA ALA A 206 -12.48 -8.63 -3.78
C ALA A 206 -13.77 -9.12 -3.11
N ARG A 207 -13.72 -9.47 -1.82
CA ARG A 207 -14.92 -9.80 -1.03
C ARG A 207 -15.84 -8.59 -0.85
N HIS A 208 -15.28 -7.44 -0.48
CA HIS A 208 -16.04 -6.22 -0.20
C HIS A 208 -16.78 -5.71 -1.44
N LEU A 209 -16.13 -5.75 -2.60
CA LEU A 209 -16.69 -5.30 -3.88
C LEU A 209 -17.47 -6.40 -4.62
N GLY A 210 -17.55 -7.61 -4.06
CA GLY A 210 -18.24 -8.74 -4.69
C GLY A 210 -17.66 -9.14 -6.06
N LEU A 211 -16.35 -9.01 -6.26
CA LEU A 211 -15.71 -9.28 -7.56
C LEU A 211 -15.73 -10.77 -7.89
N ALA A 212 -16.06 -11.08 -9.16
CA ALA A 212 -15.93 -12.43 -9.69
C ALA A 212 -14.46 -12.80 -9.89
N GLU A 213 -13.63 -11.85 -10.34
CA GLU A 213 -12.19 -12.06 -10.48
C GLU A 213 -11.40 -10.78 -10.15
N LEU A 214 -10.29 -10.95 -9.43
CA LEU A 214 -9.30 -9.89 -9.20
C LEU A 214 -7.90 -10.42 -9.52
N VAL A 215 -7.20 -9.73 -10.42
CA VAL A 215 -5.79 -9.98 -10.73
C VAL A 215 -4.99 -8.73 -10.37
N PHE A 216 -4.03 -8.86 -9.47
CA PHE A 216 -3.17 -7.76 -9.05
C PHE A 216 -1.73 -8.01 -9.46
N TYR A 217 -1.17 -7.13 -10.30
CA TYR A 217 0.22 -7.17 -10.74
C TYR A 217 1.06 -6.16 -9.96
N THR A 218 2.11 -6.64 -9.30
CA THR A 218 3.21 -5.78 -8.87
C THR A 218 4.12 -5.50 -10.05
N VAL A 219 4.34 -4.23 -10.36
CA VAL A 219 5.09 -3.79 -11.54
C VAL A 219 6.50 -3.36 -11.17
N PHE A 220 7.48 -3.93 -11.89
CA PHE A 220 8.91 -3.68 -11.74
C PHE A 220 9.50 -3.18 -13.06
N PRO A 221 9.76 -1.87 -13.20
CA PRO A 221 10.45 -1.36 -14.38
C PRO A 221 11.96 -1.60 -14.39
N GLY A 222 12.51 -2.10 -13.29
CA GLY A 222 13.91 -2.46 -13.13
C GLY A 222 14.07 -3.95 -12.85
N ALA A 223 15.03 -4.58 -13.52
CA ALA A 223 15.27 -6.01 -13.38
C ALA A 223 15.97 -6.36 -12.06
N ARG A 224 16.85 -5.49 -11.53
CA ARG A 224 17.67 -5.81 -10.35
C ARG A 224 16.83 -5.99 -9.10
N LEU A 225 15.89 -5.09 -8.86
CA LEU A 225 14.97 -5.18 -7.74
C LEU A 225 14.12 -6.45 -7.85
N ARG A 226 13.57 -6.73 -9.04
CA ARG A 226 12.76 -7.94 -9.27
C ARG A 226 13.56 -9.21 -9.01
N GLU A 227 14.77 -9.32 -9.57
CA GLU A 227 15.67 -10.46 -9.38
C GLU A 227 16.05 -10.64 -7.90
N THR A 228 16.35 -9.54 -7.20
CA THR A 228 16.72 -9.54 -5.78
C THR A 228 15.55 -10.04 -4.92
N LEU A 229 14.32 -9.57 -5.17
CA LEU A 229 13.13 -10.03 -4.46
C LEU A 229 12.77 -11.47 -4.80
N ALA A 230 13.02 -11.92 -6.03
CA ALA A 230 12.83 -13.32 -6.40
C ALA A 230 13.81 -14.22 -5.64
N ALA A 231 15.08 -13.82 -5.54
CA ALA A 231 16.11 -14.53 -4.78
C ALA A 231 15.84 -14.54 -3.27
N ALA A 232 15.19 -13.50 -2.73
CA ALA A 232 14.80 -13.44 -1.33
C ALA A 232 13.88 -14.59 -0.89
N ARG A 233 13.14 -15.20 -1.82
CA ARG A 233 12.27 -16.35 -1.50
C ARG A 233 13.03 -17.62 -1.15
N THR A 234 14.26 -17.78 -1.64
CA THR A 234 15.03 -19.04 -1.53
C THR A 234 16.40 -18.85 -0.89
N GLY A 235 16.80 -17.62 -0.59
CA GLY A 235 18.10 -17.30 0.00
C GLY A 235 18.05 -16.13 0.99
N ALA A 236 19.20 -15.80 1.57
CA ALA A 236 19.34 -14.70 2.52
C ALA A 236 19.55 -13.36 1.79
N VAL A 237 18.44 -12.67 1.50
CA VAL A 237 18.45 -11.28 1.01
C VAL A 237 18.05 -10.37 2.17
N GLY A 238 18.88 -9.39 2.48
CA GLY A 238 18.61 -8.41 3.53
C GLY A 238 17.98 -7.12 3.01
N PRO A 239 17.42 -6.27 3.90
CA PRO A 239 16.87 -4.98 3.50
C PRO A 239 17.87 -4.08 2.74
N ALA A 240 19.16 -4.16 3.08
CA ALA A 240 20.20 -3.39 2.41
C ALA A 240 20.39 -3.80 0.94
N ASP A 241 20.21 -5.08 0.62
CA ASP A 241 20.32 -5.60 -0.75
C ASP A 241 19.17 -5.08 -1.62
N VAL A 242 17.95 -5.07 -1.07
CA VAL A 242 16.76 -4.50 -1.73
C VAL A 242 16.94 -3.01 -1.98
N VAL A 243 17.43 -2.26 -0.99
CA VAL A 243 17.77 -0.84 -1.15
C VAL A 243 18.78 -0.66 -2.27
N ARG A 244 19.87 -1.44 -2.26
CA ARG A 244 20.92 -1.36 -3.29
C ARG A 244 20.40 -1.69 -4.69
N ALA A 245 19.58 -2.72 -4.82
CA ALA A 245 18.98 -3.11 -6.08
C ALA A 245 18.05 -2.00 -6.64
N SER A 246 17.23 -1.41 -5.78
CA SER A 246 16.34 -0.29 -6.17
C SER A 246 17.13 0.96 -6.60
N GLU A 247 18.28 1.23 -5.96
CA GLU A 247 19.17 2.33 -6.36
C GLU A 247 19.82 2.10 -7.72
N LEU A 248 20.24 0.86 -8.00
CA LEU A 248 20.82 0.50 -9.29
C LEU A 248 19.80 0.64 -10.42
N ASP A 249 18.57 0.17 -10.22
CA ASP A 249 17.51 0.31 -11.22
C ASP A 249 17.11 1.77 -11.43
N LEU A 250 17.25 2.63 -10.41
CA LEU A 250 16.91 4.05 -10.48
C LEU A 250 18.00 4.90 -11.15
N PHE A 251 19.22 4.38 -11.33
CA PHE A 251 20.33 5.15 -11.86
C PHE A 251 20.02 5.75 -13.25
N GLY A 252 20.09 7.08 -13.36
CA GLY A 252 19.77 7.79 -14.61
C GLY A 252 18.28 7.92 -14.95
N ARG A 253 17.38 7.51 -14.04
CA ARG A 253 15.91 7.53 -14.24
C ARG A 253 15.22 8.42 -13.21
N SER A 254 14.02 8.87 -13.55
CA SER A 254 13.16 9.63 -12.64
C SER A 254 12.35 8.70 -11.74
N ARG A 255 12.06 9.16 -10.52
CA ARG A 255 11.20 8.43 -9.59
C ARG A 255 9.73 8.62 -9.93
N TYR A 256 8.95 7.57 -9.77
CA TYR A 256 7.50 7.61 -9.79
C TYR A 256 6.91 6.35 -9.16
N GLN A 257 5.64 6.44 -8.78
CA GLN A 257 4.79 5.30 -8.50
C GLN A 257 3.49 5.45 -9.29
N ARG A 258 2.91 4.32 -9.70
CA ARG A 258 1.66 4.30 -10.45
C ARG A 258 0.78 3.16 -9.97
N LEU A 259 -0.47 3.49 -9.68
CA LEU A 259 -1.56 2.57 -9.35
C LEU A 259 -2.61 2.67 -10.45
N VAL A 260 -2.96 1.53 -11.03
CA VAL A 260 -3.93 1.44 -12.12
C VAL A 260 -4.96 0.39 -11.74
N PHE A 261 -6.24 0.73 -11.86
CA PHE A 261 -7.36 -0.16 -11.60
C PHE A 261 -8.27 -0.13 -12.82
N GLN A 262 -8.50 -1.29 -13.43
CA GLN A 262 -9.29 -1.38 -14.65
C GLN A 262 -10.38 -2.45 -14.51
N LEU A 263 -11.62 -2.05 -14.74
CA LEU A 263 -12.74 -2.98 -14.89
C LEU A 263 -12.76 -3.53 -16.32
N ARG A 264 -12.70 -4.86 -16.48
CA ARG A 264 -12.53 -5.52 -17.80
C ARG A 264 -13.84 -5.94 -18.46
N ASP A 265 -14.91 -6.08 -17.70
CA ASP A 265 -16.22 -6.54 -18.21
C ASP A 265 -17.20 -5.40 -18.46
N ASP A 266 -16.81 -4.17 -18.10
CA ASP A 266 -17.56 -2.97 -18.47
C ASP A 266 -17.23 -2.58 -19.91
N PRO A 267 -18.21 -2.38 -20.80
CA PRO A 267 -17.97 -1.92 -22.17
C PRO A 267 -17.24 -0.57 -22.26
N ALA A 268 -17.32 0.27 -21.24
CA ALA A 268 -16.58 1.50 -21.11
C ALA A 268 -15.16 1.31 -20.56
N LEU A 269 -14.80 0.13 -20.05
CA LEU A 269 -13.48 -0.17 -19.47
C LEU A 269 -12.96 0.96 -18.57
N PRO A 270 -13.77 1.44 -17.61
CA PRO A 270 -13.40 2.56 -16.79
C PRO A 270 -12.10 2.19 -16.05
N THR A 271 -11.15 3.10 -16.09
CA THR A 271 -9.80 2.89 -15.59
C THR A 271 -9.40 4.04 -14.70
N LEU A 272 -9.21 3.76 -13.41
CA LEU A 272 -8.68 4.73 -12.46
C LEU A 272 -7.15 4.65 -12.46
N ILE A 273 -6.50 5.81 -12.59
CA ILE A 273 -5.04 5.94 -12.60
C ILE A 273 -4.65 6.95 -11.54
N LEU A 274 -3.75 6.54 -10.63
CA LEU A 274 -3.02 7.43 -9.74
C LEU A 274 -1.54 7.34 -10.08
N SER A 275 -0.91 8.47 -10.41
CA SER A 275 0.54 8.61 -10.47
C SER A 275 1.02 9.51 -9.32
N GLY A 276 2.15 9.14 -8.72
CA GLY A 276 2.77 9.93 -7.66
C GLY A 276 4.28 10.00 -7.79
N ARG A 277 4.87 10.91 -7.01
CA ARG A 277 6.32 11.20 -7.03
C ARG A 277 7.19 10.05 -6.51
N GLY A 278 6.63 9.19 -5.68
CA GLY A 278 7.33 8.09 -5.04
C GLY A 278 6.46 7.37 -4.01
N SER A 279 6.97 6.23 -3.55
CA SER A 279 6.28 5.31 -2.63
C SER A 279 6.14 5.91 -1.23
N SER A 280 7.18 6.60 -0.75
CA SER A 280 7.18 7.24 0.56
C SER A 280 6.27 8.47 0.58
N GLU A 281 6.26 9.23 -0.52
CA GLU A 281 5.42 10.40 -0.72
C GLU A 281 3.95 10.02 -0.74
N LEU A 282 3.55 9.01 -1.55
CA LEU A 282 2.17 8.53 -1.57
C LEU A 282 1.74 7.92 -0.23
N THR A 283 2.60 7.12 0.40
CA THR A 283 2.32 6.56 1.73
C THR A 283 2.13 7.65 2.77
N GLY A 284 2.99 8.69 2.77
CA GLY A 284 2.87 9.82 3.68
C GLY A 284 1.61 10.65 3.44
N ALA A 285 1.21 10.81 2.18
CA ALA A 285 -0.04 11.49 1.83
C ALA A 285 -1.28 10.73 2.33
N THR A 286 -1.31 9.40 2.17
CA THR A 286 -2.40 8.57 2.71
C THR A 286 -2.45 8.57 4.23
N ALA A 287 -1.28 8.57 4.89
CA ALA A 287 -1.20 8.65 6.34
C ALA A 287 -1.77 9.98 6.86
N ALA A 288 -1.40 11.09 6.21
CA ALA A 288 -1.94 12.41 6.52
C ALA A 288 -3.44 12.50 6.23
N LEU A 289 -3.92 11.85 5.16
CA LEU A 289 -5.33 11.82 4.78
C LEU A 289 -6.15 11.09 5.85
N THR A 290 -5.62 9.95 6.31
CA THR A 290 -6.22 9.15 7.36
C THR A 290 -6.24 9.92 8.69
N ALA A 291 -5.14 10.58 9.03
CA ALA A 291 -5.08 11.44 10.22
C ALA A 291 -6.12 12.56 10.15
N ARG A 292 -6.34 13.16 8.97
CA ARG A 292 -7.39 14.16 8.76
C ARG A 292 -8.78 13.58 9.04
N ALA A 293 -9.13 12.44 8.44
CA ALA A 293 -10.43 11.81 8.65
C ALA A 293 -10.69 11.52 10.14
N VAL A 294 -9.68 11.04 10.85
CA VAL A 294 -9.75 10.78 12.30
C VAL A 294 -9.95 12.08 13.09
N LEU A 295 -9.20 13.14 12.77
CA LEU A 295 -9.33 14.43 13.45
C LEU A 295 -10.65 15.15 13.17
N ASP A 296 -11.22 14.92 11.98
CA ASP A 296 -12.54 15.41 11.57
C ASP A 296 -13.69 14.59 12.19
N GLY A 297 -13.38 13.52 12.94
CA GLY A 297 -14.36 12.65 13.59
C GLY A 297 -15.08 11.68 12.66
N ALA A 298 -14.57 11.48 11.44
CA ALA A 298 -15.17 10.61 10.43
C ALA A 298 -14.90 9.11 10.68
N VAL A 299 -13.95 8.78 11.55
CA VAL A 299 -13.61 7.38 11.88
C VAL A 299 -14.06 7.07 13.32
N PRO A 300 -14.88 6.03 13.53
CA PRO A 300 -15.33 5.65 14.86
C PRO A 300 -14.18 5.02 15.69
N PRO A 301 -14.33 4.93 17.02
CA PRO A 301 -13.46 4.11 17.86
C PRO A 301 -13.46 2.65 17.41
N GLY A 302 -12.30 1.99 17.55
CA GLY A 302 -12.10 0.61 17.11
C GLY A 302 -10.85 0.43 16.26
N ARG A 303 -10.58 -0.83 15.89
CA ARG A 303 -9.54 -1.18 14.91
C ARG A 303 -10.12 -1.18 13.50
N HIS A 304 -9.41 -0.58 12.57
CA HIS A 304 -9.84 -0.40 11.20
C HIS A 304 -8.67 -0.53 10.23
N PHE A 305 -8.94 -0.98 9.01
CA PHE A 305 -8.07 -0.71 7.87
C PHE A 305 -8.49 0.61 7.21
N ALA A 306 -7.53 1.43 6.80
CA ALA A 306 -7.80 2.72 6.18
C ALA A 306 -8.71 2.58 4.95
N ALA A 307 -8.45 1.56 4.12
CA ALA A 307 -9.24 1.26 2.93
C ALA A 307 -10.72 0.98 3.24
N ASP A 308 -11.06 0.53 4.45
CA ASP A 308 -12.43 0.14 4.81
C ASP A 308 -13.23 1.31 5.39
N VAL A 309 -12.57 2.25 6.10
CA VAL A 309 -13.24 3.36 6.81
C VAL A 309 -13.17 4.71 6.11
N LEU A 310 -12.27 4.90 5.15
CA LEU A 310 -12.23 6.13 4.39
C LEU A 310 -13.27 6.11 3.26
N ASP A 311 -13.92 7.25 3.06
CA ASP A 311 -14.78 7.48 1.90
C ASP A 311 -13.92 7.66 0.63
N PRO A 312 -14.15 6.88 -0.44
CA PRO A 312 -13.28 6.87 -1.61
C PRO A 312 -13.35 8.16 -2.44
N GLU A 313 -14.52 8.81 -2.54
CA GLU A 313 -14.67 10.07 -3.28
C GLU A 313 -13.97 11.22 -2.55
N TRP A 314 -14.26 11.38 -1.25
CA TRP A 314 -13.58 12.36 -0.40
C TRP A 314 -12.07 12.16 -0.40
N ALA A 315 -11.61 10.91 -0.36
CA ALA A 315 -10.20 10.59 -0.40
C ALA A 315 -9.55 11.06 -1.71
N CYS A 316 -10.18 10.78 -2.85
CA CYS A 316 -9.70 11.21 -4.15
C CYS A 316 -9.62 12.73 -4.25
N ASP A 317 -10.70 13.45 -3.89
CA ASP A 317 -10.74 14.92 -3.90
C ASP A 317 -9.61 15.55 -3.09
N ARG A 318 -9.26 14.93 -1.95
CA ARG A 318 -8.16 15.42 -1.11
C ARG A 318 -6.80 15.05 -1.69
N LEU A 319 -6.64 13.85 -2.20
CA LEU A 319 -5.40 13.38 -2.82
C LEU A 319 -5.02 14.19 -4.05
N GLU A 320 -5.98 14.69 -4.83
CA GLU A 320 -5.71 15.62 -5.96
C GLU A 320 -4.95 16.88 -5.53
N THR A 321 -5.08 17.29 -4.27
CA THR A 321 -4.40 18.45 -3.70
C THR A 321 -3.09 18.11 -2.97
N ALA A 322 -2.73 16.82 -2.88
CA ALA A 322 -1.51 16.39 -2.23
C ALA A 322 -0.30 16.56 -3.16
N ASP A 323 0.80 17.15 -2.67
CA ASP A 323 2.02 17.31 -3.50
C ASP A 323 2.60 15.96 -3.96
N ALA A 324 2.33 14.89 -3.23
CA ALA A 324 2.74 13.53 -3.60
C ALA A 324 2.09 13.02 -4.90
N VAL A 325 0.89 13.50 -5.25
CA VAL A 325 0.10 13.05 -6.39
C VAL A 325 0.40 13.94 -7.59
N THR A 326 0.85 13.33 -8.68
CA THR A 326 1.12 14.03 -9.94
C THR A 326 -0.02 13.90 -10.95
N GLU A 327 -0.83 12.85 -10.81
CA GLU A 327 -2.01 12.62 -11.62
C GLU A 327 -2.98 11.72 -10.86
N LEU A 328 -4.27 12.08 -10.83
CA LEU A 328 -5.35 11.21 -10.40
C LEU A 328 -6.52 11.44 -11.36
N ARG A 329 -6.96 10.39 -12.05
CA ARG A 329 -8.09 10.49 -12.97
C ARG A 329 -8.74 9.14 -13.21
N THR A 330 -10.02 9.18 -13.57
CA THR A 330 -10.74 8.06 -14.18
C THR A 330 -10.86 8.34 -15.67
N VAL A 331 -10.55 7.35 -16.49
CA VAL A 331 -10.73 7.41 -17.95
C VAL A 331 -11.67 6.31 -18.41
N ASP A 332 -12.64 6.69 -19.24
CA ASP A 332 -13.49 5.73 -19.94
C ASP A 332 -12.83 5.38 -21.28
N GLY A 333 -12.71 4.09 -21.56
CA GLY A 333 -12.26 3.54 -22.83
C GLY A 333 -13.19 3.83 -24.02
N ARG A 334 -14.32 4.53 -23.83
CA ARG A 334 -15.19 4.98 -24.93
C ARG A 334 -14.63 6.23 -25.63
N THR A 335 -13.42 6.17 -26.18
CA THR A 335 -13.06 6.77 -27.49
C THR A 335 -11.57 6.56 -27.84
N ALA A 336 -11.29 5.52 -28.62
CA ALA A 336 -10.37 5.59 -29.76
C ALA A 336 -10.71 4.46 -30.75
N SER A 337 -11.18 4.87 -31.93
CA SER A 337 -11.30 4.13 -33.18
C SER A 337 -10.56 2.78 -33.28
N ARG A 338 -11.32 1.72 -33.60
CA ARG A 338 -10.93 0.52 -34.38
C ARG A 338 -9.42 0.27 -34.50
N VAL A 339 -8.88 -0.51 -33.56
CA VAL A 339 -7.74 -1.39 -33.85
C VAL A 339 -8.34 -2.76 -34.24
N PRO A 340 -7.89 -3.42 -35.32
CA PRO A 340 -8.48 -4.69 -35.75
C PRO A 340 -8.32 -5.74 -34.66
N ALA A 341 -9.35 -6.56 -34.47
CA ALA A 341 -9.28 -7.74 -33.62
C ALA A 341 -8.09 -8.61 -34.08
N GLY A 342 -7.09 -8.74 -33.22
CA GLY A 342 -6.11 -9.82 -33.32
C GLY A 342 -6.83 -11.17 -33.19
N PRO A 343 -6.31 -12.22 -33.83
CA PRO A 343 -7.09 -13.41 -34.15
C PRO A 343 -7.55 -14.14 -32.89
N ARG A 344 -8.84 -14.46 -32.84
CA ARG A 344 -9.43 -15.44 -31.93
C ARG A 344 -9.45 -16.81 -32.61
N ASP A 345 -9.07 -17.80 -31.80
CA ASP A 345 -9.44 -19.23 -31.75
C ASP A 345 -8.86 -20.24 -32.75
N ALA A 346 -8.09 -21.18 -32.18
CA ALA A 346 -8.27 -22.65 -32.17
C ALA A 346 -7.34 -23.21 -31.04
N VAL A 347 -7.77 -23.82 -29.93
CA VAL A 347 -8.39 -25.17 -29.74
C VAL A 347 -7.52 -26.22 -30.43
N GLU A 348 -6.90 -27.24 -29.81
CA GLU A 348 -7.25 -28.16 -28.72
C GLU A 348 -6.00 -29.00 -28.34
N ASP A 349 -6.06 -29.69 -27.20
CA ASP A 349 -5.32 -30.92 -26.78
C ASP A 349 -3.84 -31.12 -27.14
N ASP A 350 -2.99 -31.10 -26.11
CA ASP A 350 -2.15 -32.26 -25.78
C ASP A 350 -1.70 -32.17 -24.32
N ALA A 351 -2.30 -33.01 -23.49
CA ALA A 351 -1.80 -33.34 -22.16
C ALA A 351 -0.75 -34.44 -22.31
N GLU A 352 0.54 -34.09 -22.19
CA GLU A 352 1.58 -35.00 -21.67
C GLU A 352 2.92 -34.26 -21.51
N GLY A 353 3.46 -34.28 -20.28
CA GLY A 353 4.89 -34.08 -20.00
C GLY A 353 5.41 -32.65 -19.92
N MET A 354 5.32 -32.02 -18.74
CA MET A 354 6.31 -31.01 -18.33
C MET A 354 6.90 -31.37 -16.97
N GLU A 355 8.13 -31.84 -17.04
CA GLU A 355 9.08 -31.95 -15.93
C GLU A 355 9.34 -30.59 -15.28
N GLU A 356 9.78 -30.67 -14.02
CA GLU A 356 10.17 -29.59 -13.13
C GLU A 356 11.02 -28.51 -13.81
N GLY A 357 10.44 -27.31 -13.93
CA GLY A 357 11.16 -26.09 -14.28
C GLY A 357 10.37 -24.88 -13.80
N ALA A 358 10.74 -24.35 -12.64
CA ALA A 358 10.13 -23.15 -12.06
C ALA A 358 10.29 -21.94 -13.00
N LEU A 359 9.19 -21.20 -13.24
CA LEU A 359 9.14 -19.73 -13.33
C LEU A 359 7.70 -19.22 -13.24
#